data_AF-A0A1C5UK29-F1
#
_entry.id   AF-A0A1C5UK29-F1
#
_cell.length_a   1.000
_cell.length_b   1.000
_cell.length_c   1.000
_cell.angle_alpha   90.00
_cell.angle_beta   90.00
_cell.angle_gamma   90.00
#
_symmetry.space_group_name_H-M   'P 1'
#
loop_
_entity.id
_entity.type
_entity.pdbx_description
1 polymer ?
#
loop_
_entity_poly.entity_id
_entity_poly.type
_entity_poly.pdbx_seq_one_letter_code
_entity_poly.pdbx_strand_id
1 'polypeptide(L)' 'MREYEVIWEIFNKCPNNQMRDVFVDEIVIDDPEKFIQDKFKGKEVSYEKTVLEDGTIIFDIVTSQIKQRYSFTEI' A
#
# COMPACT_ATOMS: atom_id res chain seq x y z
N MET A 1 8.96 7.22 14.94
CA MET A 1 8.29 5.90 14.94
C MET A 1 6.88 6.10 15.44
N ARG A 2 5.91 5.62 14.67
CA ARG A 2 4.47 5.67 14.91
C ARG A 2 3.89 4.30 14.61
N GLU A 3 2.77 3.98 15.25
CA GLU A 3 2.04 2.73 15.02
C GLU A 3 0.99 2.96 13.94
N TYR A 4 0.88 2.03 13.00
CA TYR A 4 -0.05 2.12 11.89
C TYR A 4 -0.81 0.81 11.75
N GLU A 5 -2.13 0.90 11.60
CA GLU A 5 -2.92 -0.13 10.92
C GLU A 5 -2.63 -0.02 9.42
N VAL A 6 -2.23 -1.13 8.80
CA VAL A 6 -1.86 -1.21 7.40
C VAL A 6 -2.75 -2.18 6.68
N ILE A 7 -3.47 -1.68 5.69
CA ILE A 7 -4.28 -2.48 4.78
C ILE A 7 -3.53 -2.60 3.46
N TRP A 8 -3.20 -3.83 3.06
CA TRP A 8 -2.61 -4.14 1.75
C TRP A 8 -3.62 -4.86 0.88
N GLU A 9 -3.95 -4.26 -0.26
CA GLU A 9 -4.90 -4.80 -1.24
C GLU A 9 -4.15 -5.18 -2.53
N ILE A 10 -4.42 -6.37 -3.08
CA ILE A 10 -3.94 -6.80 -4.40
C ILE A 10 -5.14 -6.94 -5.34
N PHE A 11 -5.17 -6.14 -6.40
CA PHE A 11 -6.30 -6.12 -7.33
C PHE A 11 -6.15 -7.22 -8.39
N ASN A 12 -7.22 -7.99 -8.61
CA ASN A 12 -7.27 -8.94 -9.71
C ASN A 12 -7.30 -8.22 -11.07
N LYS A 13 -6.56 -8.75 -12.05
CA LYS A 13 -6.51 -8.18 -13.42
C LYS A 13 -7.65 -8.63 -14.32
N CYS A 14 -8.42 -9.65 -13.93
CA CYS A 14 -9.49 -10.19 -14.76
C CYS A 14 -10.61 -9.16 -14.96
N PRO A 15 -10.98 -8.82 -16.21
CA PRO A 15 -12.11 -7.95 -16.49
C PRO A 15 -13.38 -8.49 -15.83
N ASN A 16 -14.13 -7.63 -15.13
CA ASN A 16 -15.32 -7.96 -14.35
C ASN A 16 -15.12 -8.80 -13.08
N ASN A 17 -13.87 -9.10 -12.68
CA ASN A 17 -13.61 -9.67 -11.36
C ASN A 17 -13.23 -8.57 -10.36
N GLN A 18 -14.14 -8.26 -9.44
CA GLN A 18 -13.92 -7.27 -8.38
C GLN A 18 -13.26 -7.85 -7.12
N MET A 19 -12.85 -9.12 -7.15
CA MET A 19 -12.11 -9.71 -6.03
C MET A 19 -10.74 -9.04 -5.88
N ARG A 20 -10.37 -8.84 -4.62
CA ARG A 20 -9.05 -8.37 -4.21
C ARG A 20 -8.62 -9.16 -2.99
N ASP A 21 -7.35 -9.52 -2.94
CA ASP A 21 -6.77 -10.08 -1.73
C ASP A 21 -6.50 -8.92 -0.76
N VAL A 22 -6.94 -9.04 0.48
CA VAL A 22 -6.78 -8.02 1.51
C VAL A 22 -5.99 -8.62 2.67
N PHE A 23 -4.92 -7.93 3.06
CA PHE A 23 -4.12 -8.24 4.23
C PHE A 23 -4.18 -7.06 5.19
N VAL A 24 -4.27 -7.34 6.49
CA VAL A 24 -4.30 -6.33 7.55
C VAL A 24 -3.17 -6.64 8.51
N ASP A 25 -2.41 -5.62 8.90
CA ASP A 25 -1.29 -5.73 9.82
C ASP A 25 -1.19 -4.46 10.67
N GLU A 26 -0.59 -4.56 11.86
CA GLU A 26 -0.25 -3.43 12.71
C GLU A 26 1.26 -3.34 12.83
N ILE A 27 1.84 -2.24 12.35
CA ILE A 27 3.31 -2.10 12.28
C ILE A 27 3.78 -0.79 12.91
N VAL A 28 4.97 -0.84 13.50
CA VAL A 28 5.65 0.35 14.04
C VAL A 28 6.76 0.76 13.07
N ILE A 29 6.55 1.89 12.39
CA ILE A 29 7.49 2.40 11.38
C ILE A 29 7.69 3.91 11.53
N ASP A 30 8.74 4.44 10.92
CA ASP A 30 9.03 5.87 10.95
C ASP A 30 8.52 6.61 9.72
N ASP A 31 8.63 5.99 8.55
CA ASP A 31 8.24 6.57 7.27
C ASP A 31 7.55 5.51 6.39
N PRO A 32 6.23 5.64 6.16
CA PRO A 32 5.47 4.76 5.27
C PRO A 32 6.02 4.71 3.84
N GLU A 33 6.56 5.81 3.32
CA GLU A 33 7.10 5.84 1.96
C GLU A 33 8.39 5.04 1.85
N LYS A 34 9.29 5.18 2.83
CA LYS A 34 10.48 4.36 2.93
C LYS A 34 10.13 2.87 3.06
N PHE A 35 9.11 2.53 3.85
CA PHE A 35 8.61 1.15 3.94
C PHE A 35 8.21 0.60 2.56
N ILE A 36 7.46 1.38 1.76
CA ILE A 36 7.09 0.98 0.39
C ILE A 36 8.32 0.81 -0.50
N GLN A 37 9.25 1.76 -0.49
CA GLN A 37 10.48 1.69 -1.28
C GLN A 37 11.33 0.46 -0.93
N ASP A 38 11.49 0.16 0.36
CA ASP A 38 12.24 -1.01 0.82
C ASP A 38 11.52 -2.31 0.45
N LYS A 39 10.18 -2.35 0.57
CA LYS A 39 9.35 -3.53 0.23
C LYS A 39 9.43 -3.91 -1.25
N PHE A 40 9.50 -2.92 -2.14
CA PHE A 40 9.58 -3.14 -3.59
C PHE A 40 10.98 -2.96 -4.16
N LYS A 41 12.01 -2.87 -3.29
CA LYS A 41 13.40 -2.71 -3.70
C LYS A 41 13.84 -3.81 -4.68
N GLY A 42 14.49 -3.40 -5.75
CA GLY A 42 14.96 -4.31 -6.81
C GLY A 42 13.88 -4.74 -7.81
N LYS A 43 12.66 -4.20 -7.71
CA LYS A 43 11.60 -4.36 -8.72
C LYS A 43 11.39 -3.04 -9.46
N GLU A 44 10.95 -3.12 -10.70
CA GLU A 44 10.36 -1.98 -11.38
C GLU A 44 9.01 -1.69 -10.71
N VAL A 45 8.92 -0.52 -10.07
CA VAL A 45 7.76 -0.09 -9.30
C VAL A 45 7.49 1.38 -9.60
N SER A 46 6.22 1.71 -9.82
CA SER A 46 5.72 3.07 -9.77
C SER A 46 4.61 3.14 -8.72
N TYR A 47 4.47 4.28 -8.07
CA TYR A 47 3.40 4.51 -7.13
C TYR A 47 2.92 5.96 -7.14
N GLU A 48 1.66 6.15 -6.79
CA GLU A 48 1.08 7.45 -6.46
C GLU A 48 0.79 7.49 -4.96
N LYS A 49 1.14 8.61 -4.31
CA LYS A 49 0.91 8.84 -2.89
C LYS A 49 -0.22 9.84 -2.71
N THR A 50 -1.20 9.49 -1.89
CA THR A 50 -2.29 10.37 -1.48
C THR A 50 -2.35 10.42 0.04
N VAL A 51 -2.53 11.62 0.60
CA VAL A 51 -2.78 11.80 2.04
C VAL A 51 -4.21 12.31 2.18
N LEU A 52 -5.06 11.56 2.89
CA LEU A 52 -6.45 11.93 3.12
C LEU A 52 -6.57 12.98 4.24
N GLU A 53 -7.75 13.58 4.37
CA GLU A 53 -8.02 14.61 5.38
C GLU A 53 -7.87 14.10 6.83
N ASP A 54 -8.10 12.81 7.06
CA ASP A 54 -7.93 12.15 8.35
C ASP A 54 -6.47 11.75 8.65
N GLY A 55 -5.55 12.03 7.73
CA GLY A 55 -4.13 11.65 7.85
C GLY A 55 -3.79 10.26 7.32
N THR A 56 -4.78 9.47 6.85
CA THR A 56 -4.51 8.17 6.22
C THR A 56 -3.65 8.35 4.96
N ILE A 57 -2.57 7.60 4.87
CA ILE A 57 -1.63 7.67 3.75
C ILE A 57 -1.88 6.47 2.84
N ILE A 58 -2.23 6.75 1.59
CA ILE A 58 -2.48 5.75 0.56
C ILE A 58 -1.35 5.74 -0.45
N PHE A 59 -0.89 4.54 -0.80
CA PHE A 59 0.01 4.29 -1.92
C PHE A 59 -0.70 3.38 -2.93
N ASP A 60 -1.02 3.90 -4.10
CA ASP A 60 -1.48 3.11 -5.24
C ASP A 60 -0.25 2.69 -6.06
N ILE A 61 0.02 1.39 -6.11
CA ILE A 61 1.29 0.82 -6.56
C ILE A 61 1.07 -0.05 -7.80
N VAL A 62 1.94 0.12 -8.79
CA VAL A 62 2.05 -0.79 -9.94
C VAL A 62 3.44 -1.40 -9.96
N THR A 63 3.51 -2.73 -9.88
CA THR A 63 4.76 -3.47 -10.03
C THR A 63 4.52 -4.78 -10.75
N SER A 64 5.39 -5.14 -11.71
CA SER A 64 5.23 -6.37 -12.51
C SER A 64 3.82 -6.49 -13.12
N GLN A 65 3.27 -5.35 -13.56
CA GLN A 65 1.90 -5.18 -14.06
C GLN A 65 0.78 -5.47 -13.03
N ILE A 66 1.10 -5.77 -11.77
CA ILE A 66 0.13 -5.99 -10.67
C ILE A 66 -0.21 -4.64 -10.05
N LYS A 67 -1.50 -4.34 -9.93
CA LYS A 67 -2.00 -3.19 -9.19
C LYS A 67 -2.24 -3.58 -7.74
N GLN A 68 -1.76 -2.76 -6.82
CA GLN A 68 -1.85 -2.99 -5.39
C GLN A 68 -2.05 -1.66 -4.67
N ARG A 69 -2.60 -1.69 -3.46
CA ARG A 69 -2.74 -0.51 -2.61
C ARG A 69 -2.25 -0.79 -1.21
N TYR A 70 -1.52 0.16 -0.63
CA TYR A 70 -1.27 0.20 0.81
C TYR A 70 -1.98 1.40 1.39
N SER A 71 -2.73 1.20 2.45
CA SER A 71 -3.32 2.27 3.26
C SER A 71 -2.70 2.19 4.66
N PHE A 72 -2.14 3.29 5.13
CA PHE A 72 -1.56 3.42 6.47
C PHE A 72 -2.41 4.40 7.27
N THR A 73 -3.04 3.92 8.33
CA THR A 73 -3.81 4.73 9.27
C THR A 73 -3.09 4.69 10.62
N GLU A 74 -2.69 5.85 11.13
CA GLU A 74 -2.02 5.95 12.43
C GLU A 74 -3.01 5.61 13.55
N ILE A 75 -2.62 4.77 14.51
CA ILE A 75 -3.45 4.29 15.63
C ILE A 75 -2.87 4.69 16.99
#